data_AF-A0A2E4K4N4-F1
#
_entry.id   AF-A0A2E4K4N4-F1
#
_cell.length_a   1.000
_cell.length_b   1.000
_cell.length_c   1.000
_cell.angle_alpha   90.00
_cell.angle_beta   90.00
_cell.angle_gamma   90.00
#
_symmetry.space_group_name_H-M   'P 1'
#
loop_
_entity.id
_entity.type
_entity.pdbx_description
1 polymer ?
#
loop_
_entity_poly.entity_id
_entity_poly.type
_entity_poly.pdbx_seq_one_letter_code
_entity_poly.pdbx_strand_id
1 'polypeptide(L)'
;WVRHDPGGDCECSDGSNYSFWTRHADPSRVVIYFQGGGGCWENYSCQFEGGTFKTTVGDWDNPSTASSVYSNNGGIFNLNNRDNPLADWSFVYVPYCTGDIFIGNTVTEYSGGAVHHNGHVNAQTAYAYMLDNYPDPTHIFVTGSSAGSLPAPFYGALASDDYPDANIAVFNDGSGGLVSNNTYDFYEIWGLNSTLTDFPLDGLNFNEMTSADLLIRAWTHDNDIRFARFDDAYDQTMRFFNALLENDVTVDYKMVIVDADAQIEEAGMPYSGYLSPGQAHTILTSERFYTLEVEGVGFLGWFTTFIEGGQPESVYCVQCG
;
A
#
# COMPACT_ATOMS: atom_id res chain seq x y z
N TRP A 1 19.08 5.22 -7.37
CA TRP A 1 17.73 5.35 -7.93
C TRP A 1 17.83 5.80 -9.37
N VAL A 2 17.07 5.16 -10.25
CA VAL A 2 16.95 5.46 -11.69
C VAL A 2 15.48 5.79 -11.93
N ARG A 3 15.22 6.96 -12.51
CA ARG A 3 13.87 7.36 -12.96
C ARG A 3 13.59 6.73 -14.31
N HIS A 4 12.38 6.23 -14.48
CA HIS A 4 11.84 5.70 -15.73
C HIS A 4 10.62 6.51 -16.13
N ASP A 5 10.62 6.95 -17.38
CA ASP A 5 9.52 7.71 -18.00
C ASP A 5 8.91 6.83 -19.10
N PRO A 6 8.00 5.90 -18.75
CA PRO A 6 7.51 4.88 -19.70
C PRO A 6 6.79 5.48 -20.91
N GLY A 7 6.20 6.67 -20.77
CA GLY A 7 5.37 7.29 -21.81
C GLY A 7 4.20 6.38 -22.18
N GLY A 8 3.75 6.44 -23.44
CA GLY A 8 2.62 5.63 -23.91
C GLY A 8 1.33 6.00 -23.19
N ASP A 9 0.64 5.00 -22.69
CA ASP A 9 -0.64 5.15 -21.99
C ASP A 9 -0.47 5.50 -20.49
N CYS A 10 0.76 5.63 -20.00
CA CYS A 10 1.03 6.02 -18.62
C CYS A 10 0.90 7.54 -18.42
N GLU A 11 -0.03 7.94 -17.55
CA GLU A 11 -0.34 9.33 -17.26
C GLU A 11 -0.91 9.49 -15.83
N CYS A 12 -0.78 10.69 -15.29
CA CYS A 12 -1.37 11.10 -14.03
C CYS A 12 -2.79 11.64 -14.23
N SER A 13 -3.48 11.92 -13.12
CA SER A 13 -4.89 12.30 -13.15
C SER A 13 -5.21 13.58 -13.92
N ASP A 14 -4.24 14.47 -14.06
CA ASP A 14 -4.35 15.72 -14.84
C ASP A 14 -3.88 15.56 -16.30
N GLY A 15 -3.58 14.34 -16.74
CA GLY A 15 -3.03 14.04 -18.06
C GLY A 15 -1.53 14.32 -18.21
N SER A 16 -0.83 14.68 -17.13
CA SER A 16 0.63 14.83 -17.16
C SER A 16 1.35 13.47 -17.21
N ASN A 17 2.60 13.48 -17.66
CA ASN A 17 3.39 12.25 -17.80
C ASN A 17 3.62 11.56 -16.44
N TYR A 18 3.48 10.24 -16.43
CA TYR A 18 3.86 9.40 -15.31
C TYR A 18 5.36 9.04 -15.33
N SER A 19 5.93 8.80 -14.15
CA SER A 19 7.26 8.24 -13.97
C SER A 19 7.27 7.27 -12.80
N PHE A 20 8.18 6.30 -12.81
CA PHE A 20 8.46 5.44 -11.66
C PHE A 20 9.97 5.36 -11.41
N TRP A 21 10.38 4.82 -10.26
CA TRP A 21 11.79 4.75 -9.87
C TRP A 21 12.22 3.34 -9.56
N THR A 22 13.48 3.03 -9.84
CA THR A 22 14.06 1.74 -9.46
C THR A 22 15.40 1.92 -8.79
N ARG A 23 15.78 0.94 -8.00
CA ARG A 23 17.13 0.82 -7.46
C ARG A 23 17.54 -0.64 -7.57
N HIS A 24 18.60 -0.89 -8.33
CA HIS A 24 19.19 -2.22 -8.40
C HIS A 24 20.17 -2.42 -7.23
N ALA A 25 20.03 -3.53 -6.52
CA ALA A 25 20.95 -4.00 -5.49
C ALA A 25 21.08 -5.53 -5.57
N ASP A 26 20.62 -6.31 -4.59
CA ASP A 26 20.50 -7.77 -4.74
C ASP A 26 19.30 -8.11 -5.64
N PRO A 27 19.47 -8.74 -6.82
CA PRO A 27 18.37 -9.09 -7.69
C PRO A 27 17.53 -10.28 -7.20
N SER A 28 18.02 -11.04 -6.22
CA SER A 28 17.29 -12.17 -5.63
C SER A 28 16.29 -11.75 -4.55
N ARG A 29 16.30 -10.47 -4.16
CA ARG A 29 15.48 -9.87 -3.11
C ARG A 29 14.89 -8.54 -3.58
N VAL A 30 13.61 -8.52 -3.90
CA VAL A 30 12.95 -7.41 -4.59
C VAL A 30 11.83 -6.83 -3.74
N VAL A 31 11.82 -5.51 -3.59
CA VAL A 31 10.70 -4.76 -3.03
C VAL A 31 9.94 -4.09 -4.16
N ILE A 32 8.62 -4.26 -4.21
CA ILE A 32 7.73 -3.37 -4.95
C ILE A 32 6.97 -2.52 -3.92
N TYR A 33 7.15 -1.21 -4.00
CA TYR A 33 6.58 -0.24 -3.06
C TYR A 33 5.63 0.71 -3.76
N PHE A 34 4.39 0.78 -3.30
CA PHE A 34 3.37 1.73 -3.77
C PHE A 34 3.29 2.95 -2.86
N GLN A 35 3.44 4.15 -3.43
CA GLN A 35 3.36 5.40 -2.70
C GLN A 35 1.93 5.71 -2.23
N GLY A 36 1.81 6.33 -1.06
CA GLY A 36 0.56 6.94 -0.64
C GLY A 36 0.20 8.22 -1.39
N GLY A 37 -0.94 8.80 -1.04
CA GLY A 37 -1.36 10.10 -1.54
C GLY A 37 -2.87 10.24 -1.70
N GLY A 38 -3.65 9.62 -0.81
CA GLY A 38 -5.10 9.77 -0.73
C GLY A 38 -5.89 9.08 -1.86
N GLY A 39 -7.05 9.62 -2.19
CA GLY A 39 -7.96 9.06 -3.17
C GLY A 39 -9.12 9.99 -3.44
N CYS A 40 -9.85 9.76 -4.53
CA CYS A 40 -11.00 10.58 -4.89
C CYS A 40 -12.05 9.78 -5.67
N TRP A 41 -13.33 10.15 -5.52
CA TRP A 41 -14.45 9.44 -6.16
C TRP A 41 -15.69 10.31 -6.39
N GLU A 42 -15.67 11.57 -5.98
CA GLU A 42 -16.79 12.50 -6.12
C GLU A 42 -16.32 13.92 -6.39
N ASN A 43 -17.24 14.82 -6.74
CA ASN A 43 -16.93 16.21 -7.12
C ASN A 43 -16.10 16.99 -6.09
N TYR A 44 -16.24 16.70 -4.80
CA TYR A 44 -15.46 17.36 -3.76
C TYR A 44 -14.03 16.79 -3.69
N SER A 45 -13.90 15.47 -3.61
CA SER A 45 -12.61 14.81 -3.47
C SER A 45 -11.76 14.91 -4.75
N CYS A 46 -12.38 14.90 -5.93
CA CYS A 46 -11.72 14.88 -7.24
C CYS A 46 -11.45 16.27 -7.84
N GLN A 47 -11.14 17.26 -7.01
CA GLN A 47 -10.70 18.58 -7.48
C GLN A 47 -9.17 18.63 -7.56
N PHE A 48 -8.61 19.19 -8.63
CA PHE A 48 -7.15 19.35 -8.77
C PHE A 48 -6.55 20.31 -7.72
N GLU A 49 -7.32 21.29 -7.27
CA GLU A 49 -6.96 22.18 -6.17
C GLU A 49 -7.88 21.90 -4.97
N GLY A 50 -7.30 21.58 -3.82
CA GLY A 50 -8.06 21.33 -2.58
C GLY A 50 -8.76 19.97 -2.51
N GLY A 51 -8.61 19.12 -3.52
CA GLY A 51 -9.04 17.72 -3.47
C GLY A 51 -8.20 16.87 -2.52
N THR A 52 -8.52 15.58 -2.45
CA THR A 52 -8.03 14.67 -1.41
C THR A 52 -7.02 13.66 -1.93
N PHE A 53 -6.41 13.93 -3.09
CA PHE A 53 -5.50 13.01 -3.75
C PHE A 53 -4.34 13.74 -4.39
N LYS A 54 -3.24 13.01 -4.56
CA LYS A 54 -2.07 13.45 -5.32
C LYS A 54 -2.37 13.36 -6.82
N THR A 55 -2.04 14.40 -7.57
CA THR A 55 -2.46 14.56 -8.97
C THR A 55 -1.32 14.47 -9.99
N THR A 56 -0.07 14.55 -9.54
CA THR A 56 1.11 14.57 -10.41
C THR A 56 2.27 13.80 -9.81
N VAL A 57 3.22 13.44 -10.67
CA VAL A 57 4.53 12.90 -10.27
C VAL A 57 5.62 13.91 -10.61
N GLY A 58 6.53 14.14 -9.66
CA GLY A 58 7.62 15.09 -9.85
C GLY A 58 8.91 14.68 -9.15
N ASP A 59 9.93 15.54 -9.22
CA ASP A 59 11.24 15.26 -8.60
C ASP A 59 11.14 15.12 -7.06
N TRP A 60 10.11 15.69 -6.44
CA TRP A 60 9.82 15.51 -5.00
C TRP A 60 9.41 14.09 -4.62
N ASP A 61 8.98 13.27 -5.59
CA ASP A 61 8.68 11.85 -5.38
C ASP A 61 9.91 10.96 -5.47
N ASN A 62 11.08 11.52 -5.79
CA ASN A 62 12.31 10.75 -5.88
C ASN A 62 12.72 10.22 -4.49
N PRO A 63 12.73 8.89 -4.28
CA PRO A 63 13.03 8.28 -2.98
C PRO A 63 14.49 8.45 -2.55
N SER A 64 15.38 8.95 -3.42
CA SER A 64 16.78 9.24 -3.06
C SER A 64 16.93 10.32 -2.00
N THR A 65 15.94 11.18 -1.82
CA THR A 65 15.96 12.31 -0.87
C THR A 65 15.90 11.87 0.60
N ALA A 66 15.51 10.62 0.85
CA ALA A 66 15.32 10.05 2.18
C ALA A 66 16.60 9.46 2.82
N SER A 67 17.66 9.21 2.05
CA SER A 67 18.83 8.45 2.54
C SER A 67 19.89 9.32 3.23
N SER A 68 20.11 9.14 4.54
CA SER A 68 21.15 9.82 5.31
C SER A 68 21.75 8.92 6.39
N VAL A 69 23.09 8.83 6.43
CA VAL A 69 23.85 8.00 7.38
C VAL A 69 23.64 8.41 8.85
N TYR A 70 23.29 9.68 9.10
CA TYR A 70 23.19 10.25 10.46
C TYR A 70 21.75 10.61 10.84
N SER A 71 20.76 10.00 10.20
CA SER A 71 19.35 10.27 10.45
C SER A 71 18.55 8.98 10.52
N ASN A 72 17.43 9.00 11.22
CA ASN A 72 16.40 7.96 11.14
C ASN A 72 15.27 8.33 10.17
N ASN A 73 15.33 9.53 9.56
CA ASN A 73 14.34 9.97 8.58
C ASN A 73 14.32 9.04 7.37
N GLY A 74 13.14 8.86 6.78
CA GLY A 74 12.99 8.09 5.55
C GLY A 74 12.65 6.62 5.75
N GLY A 75 12.64 6.11 6.99
CA GLY A 75 12.25 4.72 7.28
C GLY A 75 12.97 3.71 6.39
N ILE A 76 12.22 2.86 5.67
CA ILE A 76 12.75 1.86 4.74
C ILE A 76 13.53 2.46 3.55
N PHE A 77 13.32 3.73 3.22
CA PHE A 77 14.09 4.45 2.20
C PHE A 77 15.38 5.07 2.72
N ASN A 78 15.66 4.97 4.03
CA ASN A 78 16.98 5.28 4.54
C ASN A 78 17.93 4.10 4.37
N LEU A 79 18.42 3.95 3.16
CA LEU A 79 19.29 2.84 2.75
C LEU A 79 20.73 2.96 3.29
N ASN A 80 21.04 4.10 3.92
CA ASN A 80 22.32 4.34 4.59
C ASN A 80 22.28 3.97 6.08
N ASN A 81 21.09 3.70 6.64
CA ASN A 81 20.95 3.17 7.98
C ASN A 81 21.24 1.66 7.96
N ARG A 82 22.20 1.21 8.78
CA ARG A 82 22.60 -0.20 8.86
C ARG A 82 21.55 -1.10 9.48
N ASP A 83 20.62 -0.51 10.23
CA ASP A 83 19.57 -1.24 10.91
C ASP A 83 18.38 -1.52 9.98
N ASN A 84 18.35 -0.93 8.78
CA ASN A 84 17.29 -1.15 7.80
C ASN A 84 17.41 -2.54 7.15
N PRO A 85 16.45 -3.46 7.37
CA PRO A 85 16.53 -4.84 6.84
C PRO A 85 16.37 -4.93 5.32
N LEU A 86 15.97 -3.84 4.66
CA LEU A 86 15.81 -3.73 3.21
C LEU A 86 16.95 -2.97 2.55
N ALA A 87 17.98 -2.57 3.30
CA ALA A 87 19.05 -1.69 2.82
C ALA A 87 19.76 -2.23 1.57
N ASP A 88 19.87 -3.54 1.39
CA ASP A 88 20.54 -4.18 0.25
C ASP A 88 19.59 -4.83 -0.78
N TRP A 89 18.27 -4.66 -0.61
CA TRP A 89 17.26 -5.17 -1.55
C TRP A 89 17.14 -4.28 -2.79
N SER A 90 16.78 -4.88 -3.92
CA SER A 90 16.37 -4.13 -5.11
C SER A 90 14.98 -3.54 -4.89
N PHE A 91 14.72 -2.34 -5.42
CA PHE A 91 13.42 -1.66 -5.31
C PHE A 91 12.84 -1.33 -6.68
N VAL A 92 11.55 -1.56 -6.81
CA VAL A 92 10.65 -0.93 -7.78
C VAL A 92 9.70 -0.03 -6.97
N TYR A 93 9.86 1.28 -7.14
CA TYR A 93 9.06 2.29 -6.46
C TYR A 93 8.02 2.84 -7.43
N VAL A 94 6.75 2.75 -7.04
CA VAL A 94 5.56 3.08 -7.83
C VAL A 94 4.88 4.30 -7.21
N PRO A 95 5.18 5.52 -7.68
CA PRO A 95 4.52 6.74 -7.24
C PRO A 95 3.02 6.74 -7.57
N TYR A 96 2.27 7.51 -6.80
CA TYR A 96 0.83 7.67 -6.97
C TYR A 96 0.49 9.05 -7.53
N CYS A 97 -0.47 9.11 -8.46
CA CYS A 97 -0.99 10.38 -8.98
C CYS A 97 -2.39 10.30 -9.61
N THR A 98 -3.17 9.25 -9.34
CA THR A 98 -4.35 8.88 -10.16
C THR A 98 -5.67 8.84 -9.38
N GLY A 99 -5.64 8.98 -8.04
CA GLY A 99 -6.85 9.10 -7.22
C GLY A 99 -7.66 7.81 -7.03
N ASP A 100 -7.19 6.70 -7.59
CA ASP A 100 -7.87 5.41 -7.74
C ASP A 100 -7.10 4.22 -7.10
N ILE A 101 -6.20 4.53 -6.16
CA ILE A 101 -5.41 3.58 -5.38
C ILE A 101 -4.70 2.51 -6.21
N PHE A 102 -4.25 2.86 -7.42
CA PHE A 102 -3.48 2.00 -8.34
C PHE A 102 -4.27 0.89 -9.05
N ILE A 103 -5.60 0.88 -8.99
CA ILE A 103 -6.43 -0.18 -9.60
C ILE A 103 -7.46 0.35 -10.60
N GLY A 104 -7.55 1.67 -10.80
CA GLY A 104 -8.46 2.28 -11.77
C GLY A 104 -7.92 2.31 -13.20
N ASN A 105 -8.84 2.31 -14.17
CA ASN A 105 -8.56 2.58 -15.59
C ASN A 105 -9.79 3.18 -16.28
N THR A 106 -10.06 4.46 -16.02
CA THR A 106 -11.13 5.22 -16.66
C THR A 106 -10.85 6.72 -16.62
N VAL A 107 -11.55 7.49 -17.45
CA VAL A 107 -11.62 8.95 -17.32
C VAL A 107 -13.01 9.31 -16.85
N THR A 108 -13.09 9.95 -15.68
CA THR A 108 -14.36 10.36 -15.07
C THR A 108 -14.48 11.88 -15.05
N GLU A 109 -15.64 12.38 -15.48
CA GLU A 109 -15.93 13.81 -15.55
C GLU A 109 -16.49 14.32 -14.21
N TYR A 110 -15.73 15.18 -13.53
CA TYR A 110 -16.14 15.87 -12.31
C TYR A 110 -16.36 17.36 -12.57
N SER A 111 -16.98 18.06 -11.62
CA SER A 111 -17.15 19.51 -11.70
C SER A 111 -15.84 20.29 -11.82
N GLY A 112 -14.74 19.72 -11.31
CA GLY A 112 -13.38 20.27 -11.39
C GLY A 112 -12.64 19.96 -12.70
N GLY A 113 -13.20 19.13 -13.58
CA GLY A 113 -12.60 18.67 -14.82
C GLY A 113 -12.55 17.14 -14.93
N ALA A 114 -12.08 16.66 -16.08
CA ALA A 114 -11.81 15.25 -16.31
C ALA A 114 -10.65 14.79 -15.42
N VAL A 115 -10.84 13.68 -14.71
CA VAL A 115 -9.82 13.02 -13.90
C VAL A 115 -9.51 11.68 -14.52
N HIS A 116 -8.23 11.46 -14.81
CA HIS A 116 -7.71 10.22 -15.39
C HIS A 116 -7.36 9.24 -14.26
N HIS A 117 -8.30 8.35 -13.92
CA HIS A 117 -8.07 7.22 -13.03
C HIS A 117 -7.29 6.15 -13.79
N ASN A 118 -5.97 6.31 -13.88
CA ASN A 118 -5.08 5.49 -14.69
C ASN A 118 -4.07 4.68 -13.85
N GLY A 119 -4.40 4.44 -12.59
CA GLY A 119 -3.51 3.82 -11.61
C GLY A 119 -3.10 2.40 -11.99
N HIS A 120 -4.02 1.61 -12.55
CA HIS A 120 -3.77 0.24 -12.99
C HIS A 120 -2.70 0.18 -14.08
N VAL A 121 -2.81 1.03 -15.11
CA VAL A 121 -1.84 1.09 -16.22
C VAL A 121 -0.47 1.50 -15.72
N ASN A 122 -0.40 2.52 -14.86
CA ASN A 122 0.85 3.01 -14.28
C ASN A 122 1.54 1.93 -13.42
N ALA A 123 0.78 1.26 -12.55
CA ALA A 123 1.30 0.24 -11.65
C ALA A 123 1.69 -1.05 -12.38
N GLN A 124 0.86 -1.54 -13.31
CA GLN A 124 1.19 -2.69 -14.16
C GLN A 124 2.43 -2.44 -15.03
N THR A 125 2.68 -1.20 -15.45
CA THR A 125 3.91 -0.86 -16.19
C THR A 125 5.16 -0.99 -15.32
N ALA A 126 5.10 -0.54 -14.06
CA ALA A 126 6.20 -0.73 -13.12
C ALA A 126 6.36 -2.21 -12.70
N TYR A 127 5.26 -2.95 -12.58
CA TYR A 127 5.26 -4.38 -12.31
C TYR A 127 5.85 -5.19 -13.48
N ALA A 128 5.49 -4.88 -14.73
CA ALA A 128 6.09 -5.49 -15.92
C ALA A 128 7.60 -5.23 -15.99
N TYR A 129 8.06 -4.03 -15.60
CA TYR A 129 9.50 -3.78 -15.45
C TYR A 129 10.13 -4.74 -14.43
N MET A 130 9.45 -5.01 -13.30
CA MET A 130 9.93 -5.98 -12.30
C MET A 130 10.12 -7.36 -12.92
N LEU A 131 9.10 -7.87 -13.64
CA LEU A 131 9.13 -9.17 -14.35
C LEU A 131 10.33 -9.26 -15.30
N ASP A 132 10.55 -8.24 -16.12
CA ASP A 132 11.60 -8.22 -17.14
C ASP A 132 13.01 -8.15 -16.55
N ASN A 133 13.19 -7.52 -15.39
CA ASN A 133 14.51 -7.22 -14.82
C ASN A 133 14.91 -8.13 -13.66
N TYR A 134 13.95 -8.79 -13.03
CA TYR A 134 14.17 -9.73 -11.93
C TYR A 134 13.44 -11.04 -12.26
N PRO A 135 13.98 -11.88 -13.15
CA PRO A 135 13.29 -13.08 -13.64
C PRO A 135 13.29 -14.26 -12.66
N ASP A 136 14.14 -14.22 -11.62
CA ASP A 136 14.31 -15.32 -10.65
C ASP A 136 14.60 -14.80 -9.23
N PRO A 137 13.73 -13.95 -8.64
CA PRO A 137 13.85 -13.51 -7.26
C PRO A 137 13.47 -14.66 -6.30
N THR A 138 14.24 -14.81 -5.23
CA THR A 138 13.93 -15.78 -4.17
C THR A 138 13.01 -15.20 -3.09
N HIS A 139 12.97 -13.87 -2.98
CA HIS A 139 12.15 -13.13 -2.04
C HIS A 139 11.55 -11.91 -2.71
N ILE A 140 10.24 -11.74 -2.58
CA ILE A 140 9.50 -10.57 -3.05
C ILE A 140 8.77 -9.97 -1.86
N PHE A 141 8.97 -8.68 -1.65
CA PHE A 141 8.26 -7.90 -0.65
C PHE A 141 7.36 -6.89 -1.34
N VAL A 142 6.05 -7.08 -1.22
CA VAL A 142 5.03 -6.21 -1.82
C VAL A 142 4.43 -5.34 -0.72
N THR A 143 4.55 -4.03 -0.84
CA THR A 143 4.11 -3.13 0.22
C THR A 143 3.73 -1.75 -0.31
N GLY A 144 3.15 -0.94 0.54
CA GLY A 144 2.94 0.48 0.32
C GLY A 144 2.39 1.11 1.57
N SER A 145 2.34 2.44 1.59
CA SER A 145 1.83 3.22 2.73
C SER A 145 0.60 4.02 2.33
N SER A 146 -0.36 4.18 3.24
CA SER A 146 -1.60 4.93 3.00
C SER A 146 -2.37 4.32 1.80
N ALA A 147 -2.77 5.12 0.82
CA ALA A 147 -3.38 4.64 -0.43
C ALA A 147 -2.60 3.50 -1.11
N GLY A 148 -1.26 3.50 -1.02
CA GLY A 148 -0.41 2.49 -1.62
C GLY A 148 -0.40 1.14 -0.88
N SER A 149 -0.86 1.07 0.37
CA SER A 149 -0.98 -0.23 1.03
C SER A 149 -2.12 -1.06 0.44
N LEU A 150 -3.19 -0.44 -0.06
CA LEU A 150 -4.39 -1.11 -0.56
C LEU A 150 -4.16 -2.01 -1.79
N PRO A 151 -3.36 -1.62 -2.80
CA PRO A 151 -3.04 -2.51 -3.92
C PRO A 151 -2.05 -3.63 -3.53
N ALA A 152 -1.36 -3.57 -2.39
CA ALA A 152 -0.31 -4.53 -2.07
C ALA A 152 -0.78 -6.01 -2.06
N PRO A 153 -1.97 -6.38 -1.55
CA PRO A 153 -2.49 -7.74 -1.66
C PRO A 153 -2.80 -8.16 -3.11
N PHE A 154 -3.25 -7.24 -3.96
CA PHE A 154 -3.51 -7.51 -5.38
C PHE A 154 -2.22 -7.90 -6.12
N TYR A 155 -1.18 -7.09 -5.95
CA TYR A 155 0.12 -7.35 -6.56
C TYR A 155 0.89 -8.49 -5.86
N GLY A 156 0.59 -8.78 -4.59
CA GLY A 156 1.11 -9.96 -3.89
C GLY A 156 0.59 -11.26 -4.50
N ALA A 157 -0.72 -11.34 -4.75
CA ALA A 157 -1.35 -12.49 -5.39
C ALA A 157 -0.95 -12.61 -6.87
N LEU A 158 -0.80 -11.49 -7.59
CA LEU A 158 -0.29 -11.53 -8.96
C LEU A 158 1.18 -12.01 -9.00
N ALA A 159 2.01 -11.54 -8.07
CA ALA A 159 3.39 -11.99 -7.94
C ALA A 159 3.51 -13.48 -7.61
N SER A 160 2.53 -14.08 -6.92
CA SER A 160 2.56 -15.51 -6.60
C SER A 160 2.29 -16.38 -7.83
N ASP A 161 1.50 -15.90 -8.78
CA ASP A 161 1.32 -16.57 -10.08
C ASP A 161 2.59 -16.47 -10.96
N ASP A 162 3.21 -15.29 -11.00
CA ASP A 162 4.36 -15.02 -11.86
C ASP A 162 5.68 -15.60 -11.29
N TYR A 163 5.79 -15.72 -9.97
CA TYR A 163 6.96 -16.22 -9.26
C TYR A 163 6.61 -17.32 -8.26
N PRO A 164 6.15 -18.50 -8.73
CA PRO A 164 5.63 -19.56 -7.86
C PRO A 164 6.68 -20.20 -6.93
N ASP A 165 7.98 -19.98 -7.18
CA ASP A 165 9.08 -20.47 -6.34
C ASP A 165 9.61 -19.40 -5.35
N ALA A 166 9.12 -18.16 -5.42
CA ALA A 166 9.58 -17.06 -4.58
C ALA A 166 8.86 -17.03 -3.23
N ASN A 167 9.57 -16.62 -2.18
CA ASN A 167 8.93 -16.31 -0.90
C ASN A 167 8.31 -14.91 -0.96
N ILE A 168 6.97 -14.84 -0.92
CA ILE A 168 6.25 -13.58 -1.03
C ILE A 168 5.77 -13.12 0.35
N ALA A 169 6.08 -11.87 0.67
CA ALA A 169 5.56 -11.17 1.84
C ALA A 169 4.82 -9.91 1.42
N VAL A 170 3.62 -9.73 1.94
CA VAL A 170 2.78 -8.55 1.75
C VAL A 170 2.69 -7.78 3.06
N PHE A 171 2.91 -6.47 2.99
CA PHE A 171 2.79 -5.59 4.15
C PHE A 171 1.95 -4.35 3.87
N ASN A 172 0.88 -4.16 4.64
CA ASN A 172 0.02 -2.99 4.55
C ASN A 172 0.39 -1.98 5.64
N ASP A 173 0.72 -0.74 5.26
CA ASP A 173 1.09 0.32 6.20
C ASP A 173 0.04 1.44 6.25
N GLY A 174 -0.77 1.45 7.31
CA GLY A 174 -1.71 2.53 7.63
C GLY A 174 -3.02 2.47 6.85
N SER A 175 -3.63 1.28 6.72
CA SER A 175 -4.93 1.11 6.04
C SER A 175 -5.84 0.05 6.66
N GLY A 176 -5.51 -0.50 7.83
CA GLY A 176 -6.24 -1.59 8.46
C GLY A 176 -7.67 -1.23 8.87
N GLY A 177 -8.01 0.05 8.95
CA GLY A 177 -9.36 0.51 9.27
C GLY A 177 -10.15 1.07 8.07
N LEU A 178 -9.70 0.87 6.83
CA LEU A 178 -10.49 1.29 5.66
C LEU A 178 -11.65 0.33 5.42
N VAL A 179 -12.84 0.88 5.15
CA VAL A 179 -14.05 0.14 4.82
C VAL A 179 -14.77 0.82 3.64
N SER A 180 -15.29 0.03 2.70
CA SER A 180 -16.28 0.47 1.72
C SER A 180 -17.66 -0.14 2.05
N ASN A 181 -18.74 0.59 1.75
CA ASN A 181 -20.09 0.35 2.30
C ASN A 181 -21.23 0.46 1.27
N ASN A 182 -20.92 0.29 -0.02
CA ASN A 182 -21.80 0.48 -1.19
C ASN A 182 -22.32 1.91 -1.42
N THR A 183 -21.88 2.92 -0.66
CA THR A 183 -22.27 4.32 -0.91
C THR A 183 -21.79 4.81 -2.28
N TYR A 184 -20.61 4.37 -2.71
CA TYR A 184 -20.03 4.72 -3.99
C TYR A 184 -19.83 3.48 -4.85
N ASP A 185 -20.09 3.61 -6.16
CA ASP A 185 -19.82 2.57 -7.12
C ASP A 185 -18.44 2.74 -7.76
N PHE A 186 -17.40 2.20 -7.12
CA PHE A 186 -16.03 2.26 -7.62
C PHE A 186 -15.85 1.52 -8.96
N TYR A 187 -16.69 0.52 -9.26
CA TYR A 187 -16.64 -0.16 -10.55
C TYR A 187 -17.02 0.76 -11.71
N GLU A 188 -17.92 1.71 -11.49
CA GLU A 188 -18.22 2.78 -12.44
C GLU A 188 -17.17 3.91 -12.34
N ILE A 189 -16.94 4.42 -11.12
CA ILE A 189 -16.16 5.65 -10.88
C ILE A 189 -14.69 5.48 -11.28
N TRP A 190 -14.07 4.33 -10.99
CA TRP A 190 -12.67 4.01 -11.31
C TRP A 190 -12.53 3.01 -12.46
N GLY A 191 -13.64 2.51 -13.01
CA GLY A 191 -13.60 1.54 -14.11
C GLY A 191 -13.14 0.14 -13.70
N LEU A 192 -13.42 -0.28 -12.45
CA LEU A 192 -12.89 -1.55 -11.91
C LEU A 192 -13.39 -2.83 -12.61
N ASN A 193 -14.46 -2.73 -13.42
CA ASN A 193 -14.95 -3.86 -14.21
C ASN A 193 -13.90 -4.42 -15.18
N SER A 194 -13.02 -3.58 -15.71
CA SER A 194 -11.99 -3.99 -16.69
C SER A 194 -10.63 -4.29 -16.06
N THR A 195 -10.36 -3.80 -14.85
CA THR A 195 -9.04 -3.92 -14.22
C THR A 195 -8.98 -5.03 -13.18
N LEU A 196 -10.04 -5.25 -12.39
CA LEU A 196 -10.02 -6.26 -11.35
C LEU A 196 -9.95 -7.69 -11.88
N THR A 197 -10.31 -7.92 -13.14
CA THR A 197 -10.15 -9.22 -13.79
C THR A 197 -8.68 -9.61 -14.03
N ASP A 198 -7.75 -8.67 -13.93
CA ASP A 198 -6.32 -8.92 -14.08
C ASP A 198 -5.68 -9.41 -12.77
N PHE A 199 -6.41 -9.37 -11.65
CA PHE A 199 -5.93 -9.83 -10.35
C PHE A 199 -6.66 -11.09 -9.88
N PRO A 200 -5.96 -12.06 -9.30
CA PRO A 200 -6.57 -13.30 -8.85
C PRO A 200 -7.22 -13.17 -7.45
N LEU A 201 -8.13 -12.20 -7.29
CA LEU A 201 -8.83 -11.94 -6.01
C LEU A 201 -10.32 -12.33 -6.10
N ASP A 202 -10.57 -13.61 -6.33
CA ASP A 202 -11.91 -14.15 -6.55
C ASP A 202 -12.89 -13.83 -5.40
N GLY A 203 -14.05 -13.29 -5.78
CA GLY A 203 -15.14 -12.98 -4.86
C GLY A 203 -14.97 -11.69 -4.06
N LEU A 204 -13.97 -10.86 -4.37
CA LEU A 204 -13.88 -9.50 -3.83
C LEU A 204 -15.01 -8.62 -4.40
N ASN A 205 -15.78 -7.98 -3.53
CA ASN A 205 -16.64 -6.86 -3.89
C ASN A 205 -16.00 -5.56 -3.41
N PHE A 206 -15.38 -4.79 -4.30
CA PHE A 206 -14.65 -3.60 -3.88
C PHE A 206 -15.56 -2.49 -3.30
N ASN A 207 -16.84 -2.46 -3.71
CA ASN A 207 -17.80 -1.48 -3.18
C ASN A 207 -18.21 -1.80 -1.74
N GLU A 208 -18.04 -3.03 -1.27
CA GLU A 208 -18.40 -3.48 0.07
C GLU A 208 -17.38 -4.46 0.60
N MET A 209 -16.38 -3.92 1.30
CA MET A 209 -15.31 -4.70 1.89
C MET A 209 -14.74 -4.01 3.12
N THR A 210 -14.11 -4.80 3.96
CA THR A 210 -13.17 -4.35 4.97
C THR A 210 -11.74 -4.50 4.46
N SER A 211 -10.77 -3.91 5.18
CA SER A 211 -9.35 -4.17 4.91
C SER A 211 -8.98 -5.65 5.01
N ALA A 212 -9.71 -6.45 5.80
CA ALA A 212 -9.48 -7.90 5.96
C ALA A 212 -9.74 -8.66 4.66
N ASP A 213 -10.81 -8.30 3.93
CA ASP A 213 -11.19 -8.97 2.69
C ASP A 213 -10.05 -8.97 1.68
N LEU A 214 -9.32 -7.85 1.55
CA LEU A 214 -8.17 -7.74 0.64
C LEU A 214 -7.09 -8.78 0.93
N LEU A 215 -6.75 -8.97 2.21
CA LEU A 215 -5.74 -9.94 2.63
C LEU A 215 -6.26 -11.37 2.50
N ILE A 216 -7.50 -11.62 2.94
CA ILE A 216 -8.12 -12.95 2.90
C ILE A 216 -8.26 -13.44 1.46
N ARG A 217 -8.65 -12.57 0.51
CA ARG A 217 -8.75 -12.95 -0.92
C ARG A 217 -7.40 -13.31 -1.52
N ALA A 218 -6.38 -12.49 -1.27
CA ALA A 218 -5.02 -12.78 -1.73
C ALA A 218 -4.47 -14.09 -1.13
N TRP A 219 -4.70 -14.32 0.17
CA TRP A 219 -4.28 -15.57 0.84
C TRP A 219 -5.08 -16.81 0.41
N THR A 220 -6.36 -16.64 0.08
CA THR A 220 -7.18 -17.74 -0.44
C THR A 220 -6.71 -18.19 -1.82
N HIS A 221 -6.18 -17.26 -2.62
CA HIS A 221 -5.54 -17.56 -3.90
C HIS A 221 -4.24 -18.34 -3.70
N ASP A 222 -3.34 -17.82 -2.86
CA ASP A 222 -2.11 -18.50 -2.48
C ASP A 222 -1.82 -18.37 -0.98
N ASN A 223 -1.85 -19.51 -0.29
CA ASN A 223 -1.70 -19.57 1.17
C ASN A 223 -0.24 -19.59 1.65
N ASP A 224 0.73 -19.63 0.72
CA ASP A 224 2.16 -19.47 1.02
C ASP A 224 2.56 -17.99 1.16
N ILE A 225 1.71 -17.05 0.72
CA ILE A 225 1.93 -15.61 0.92
C ILE A 225 1.82 -15.28 2.42
N ARG A 226 2.82 -14.58 2.95
CA ARG A 226 2.83 -14.09 4.33
C ARG A 226 2.32 -12.66 4.42
N PHE A 227 1.47 -12.37 5.40
CA PHE A 227 0.86 -11.07 5.58
C PHE A 227 1.18 -10.45 6.94
N ALA A 228 1.44 -9.16 6.93
CA ALA A 228 1.51 -8.36 8.14
C ALA A 228 1.02 -6.93 7.88
N ARG A 229 0.64 -6.19 8.91
CA ARG A 229 0.30 -4.77 8.76
C ARG A 229 0.72 -3.93 9.95
N PHE A 230 0.83 -2.63 9.72
CA PHE A 230 0.98 -1.62 10.76
C PHE A 230 -0.17 -0.62 10.69
N ASP A 231 -0.69 -0.22 11.85
CA ASP A 231 -1.68 0.84 11.97
C ASP A 231 -1.48 1.67 13.24
N ASP A 232 -1.90 2.94 13.20
CA ASP A 232 -2.09 3.78 14.38
C ASP A 232 -3.58 3.72 14.80
N ALA A 233 -3.84 3.46 16.08
CA ALA A 233 -5.19 3.17 16.59
C ALA A 233 -6.22 4.29 16.40
N TYR A 234 -5.77 5.53 16.20
CA TYR A 234 -6.61 6.70 15.95
C TYR A 234 -6.13 7.52 14.75
N ASP A 235 -5.53 6.86 13.76
CA ASP A 235 -5.02 7.46 12.52
C ASP A 235 -5.98 8.52 11.95
N GLN A 236 -5.55 9.78 11.97
CA GLN A 236 -6.40 10.90 11.56
C GLN A 236 -6.71 10.87 10.06
N THR A 237 -5.76 10.42 9.24
CA THR A 237 -5.92 10.38 7.79
C THR A 237 -6.95 9.31 7.42
N MET A 238 -6.85 8.12 8.00
CA MET A 238 -7.79 7.05 7.70
C MET A 238 -9.19 7.33 8.26
N ARG A 239 -9.30 7.99 9.40
CA ARG A 239 -10.60 8.48 9.91
C ARG A 239 -11.23 9.53 9.00
N PHE A 240 -10.42 10.42 8.43
CA PHE A 240 -10.88 11.39 7.45
C PHE A 240 -11.42 10.70 6.18
N PHE A 241 -10.70 9.72 5.62
CA PHE A 241 -11.18 8.99 4.44
C PHE A 241 -12.42 8.14 4.72
N ASN A 242 -12.52 7.51 5.90
CA ASN A 242 -13.75 6.83 6.30
C ASN A 242 -14.95 7.79 6.39
N ALA A 243 -14.74 9.02 6.88
CA ALA A 243 -15.77 10.04 6.88
C ALA A 243 -16.21 10.44 5.47
N LEU A 244 -15.26 10.55 4.52
CA LEU A 244 -15.55 10.82 3.11
C LEU A 244 -16.26 9.66 2.40
N LEU A 245 -16.05 8.43 2.87
CA LEU A 245 -16.77 7.23 2.39
C LEU A 245 -18.15 7.09 3.05
N GLU A 246 -18.58 8.10 3.81
CA GLU A 246 -19.84 8.12 4.56
C GLU A 246 -19.97 6.97 5.58
N ASN A 247 -18.85 6.42 6.06
CA ASN A 247 -18.85 5.45 7.15
C ASN A 247 -19.26 6.11 8.48
N ASP A 248 -19.81 5.32 9.40
CA ASP A 248 -20.19 5.80 10.73
C ASP A 248 -18.96 6.15 11.56
N VAL A 249 -18.62 7.45 11.60
CA VAL A 249 -17.48 7.98 12.37
C VAL A 249 -17.71 8.03 13.88
N THR A 250 -18.88 7.61 14.37
CA THR A 250 -19.12 7.44 15.82
C THR A 250 -18.57 6.12 16.35
N VAL A 251 -18.31 5.15 15.46
CA VAL A 251 -17.58 3.93 15.79
C VAL A 251 -16.14 4.27 16.15
N ASP A 252 -15.64 3.66 17.22
CA ASP A 252 -14.23 3.80 17.58
C ASP A 252 -13.36 3.22 16.46
N TYR A 253 -12.53 4.06 15.84
CA TYR A 253 -11.66 3.66 14.73
C TYR A 253 -10.74 2.50 15.10
N LYS A 254 -10.29 2.40 16.35
CA LYS A 254 -9.53 1.25 16.84
C LYS A 254 -10.31 -0.04 16.66
N MET A 255 -11.62 -0.02 16.94
CA MET A 255 -12.46 -1.20 16.81
C MET A 255 -12.63 -1.63 15.36
N VAL A 256 -12.67 -0.70 14.40
CA VAL A 256 -12.71 -1.03 12.98
C VAL A 256 -11.48 -1.86 12.57
N ILE A 257 -10.29 -1.48 13.05
CA ILE A 257 -9.05 -2.22 12.82
C ILE A 257 -9.12 -3.60 13.50
N VAL A 258 -9.47 -3.66 14.78
CA VAL A 258 -9.53 -4.90 15.56
C VAL A 258 -10.56 -5.89 14.99
N ASP A 259 -11.71 -5.40 14.53
CA ASP A 259 -12.74 -6.24 13.91
C ASP A 259 -12.27 -6.80 12.56
N ALA A 260 -11.47 -6.04 11.79
CA ALA A 260 -10.82 -6.56 10.60
C ALA A 260 -9.74 -7.62 10.93
N ASP A 261 -8.94 -7.41 11.99
CA ASP A 261 -7.97 -8.41 12.47
C ASP A 261 -8.67 -9.70 12.92
N ALA A 262 -9.79 -9.57 13.65
CA ALA A 262 -10.58 -10.72 14.07
C ALA A 262 -11.14 -11.51 12.88
N GLN A 263 -11.57 -10.84 11.81
CA GLN A 263 -12.00 -11.51 10.57
C GLN A 263 -10.88 -12.32 9.91
N ILE A 264 -9.64 -11.78 9.91
CA ILE A 264 -8.46 -12.49 9.40
C ILE A 264 -8.19 -13.75 10.25
N GLU A 265 -8.22 -13.61 11.58
CA GLU A 265 -8.02 -14.71 12.51
C GLU A 265 -9.09 -15.81 12.37
N GLU A 266 -10.36 -15.41 12.21
CA GLU A 266 -11.48 -16.34 11.99
C GLU A 266 -11.37 -17.09 10.66
N ALA A 267 -10.76 -16.48 9.63
CA ALA A 267 -10.44 -17.16 8.37
C ALA A 267 -9.30 -18.19 8.49
N GLY A 268 -8.56 -18.20 9.61
CA GLY A 268 -7.44 -19.11 9.85
C GLY A 268 -6.16 -18.74 9.12
N MET A 269 -6.05 -17.51 8.63
CA MET A 269 -4.89 -16.99 7.92
C MET A 269 -3.76 -16.64 8.91
N PRO A 270 -2.52 -17.16 8.74
CA PRO A 270 -1.37 -16.68 9.50
C PRO A 270 -1.15 -15.19 9.27
N TYR A 271 -1.10 -14.42 10.34
CA TYR A 271 -1.15 -12.96 10.25
C TYR A 271 -0.45 -12.30 11.44
N SER A 272 0.17 -11.14 11.18
CA SER A 272 0.83 -10.32 12.21
C SER A 272 0.39 -8.86 12.10
N GLY A 273 -0.32 -8.37 13.11
CA GLY A 273 -0.71 -6.96 13.22
C GLY A 273 0.16 -6.21 14.21
N TYR A 274 0.56 -4.98 13.87
CA TYR A 274 1.22 -4.06 14.80
C TYR A 274 0.39 -2.79 14.95
N LEU A 275 -0.36 -2.68 16.06
CA LEU A 275 -1.27 -1.59 16.35
C LEU A 275 -0.66 -0.63 17.38
N SER A 276 -0.21 0.52 16.90
CA SER A 276 0.42 1.59 17.68
C SER A 276 -0.61 2.51 18.36
N PRO A 277 -0.31 3.07 19.54
CA PRO A 277 -1.10 4.17 20.09
C PRO A 277 -0.97 5.44 19.24
N GLY A 278 -1.97 6.31 19.31
CA GLY A 278 -1.92 7.65 18.77
C GLY A 278 -2.62 7.84 17.43
N GLN A 279 -2.32 8.99 16.82
CA GLN A 279 -3.09 9.60 15.72
C GLN A 279 -2.26 9.83 14.46
N ALA A 280 -1.02 9.33 14.46
CA ALA A 280 -0.13 9.44 13.32
C ALA A 280 -0.63 8.60 12.15
N HIS A 281 0.06 8.70 11.02
CA HIS A 281 -0.30 7.99 9.80
C HIS A 281 0.94 7.39 9.17
N THR A 282 0.92 6.08 8.98
CA THR A 282 1.99 5.26 8.39
C THR A 282 3.29 5.22 9.20
N ILE A 283 4.11 4.19 8.96
CA ILE A 283 5.40 4.02 9.63
C ILE A 283 6.57 3.82 8.68
N LEU A 284 6.37 3.25 7.49
CA LEU A 284 7.49 2.78 6.66
C LEU A 284 8.40 3.90 6.15
N THR A 285 7.92 5.14 6.10
CA THR A 285 8.74 6.32 5.70
C THR A 285 9.12 7.20 6.89
N SER A 286 8.61 6.89 8.08
CA SER A 286 8.76 7.68 9.30
C SER A 286 10.05 7.34 10.04
N GLU A 287 10.57 8.28 10.81
CA GLU A 287 11.64 7.99 11.78
C GLU A 287 11.19 7.01 12.89
N ARG A 288 9.87 6.94 13.13
CA ARG A 288 9.24 5.99 14.06
C ARG A 288 9.54 4.54 13.70
N PHE A 289 9.83 4.24 12.43
CA PHE A 289 10.25 2.91 11.99
C PHE A 289 11.38 2.34 12.85
N TYR A 290 12.32 3.19 13.29
CA TYR A 290 13.49 2.78 14.06
C TYR A 290 13.32 2.94 15.58
N THR A 291 12.30 3.65 16.04
CA THR A 291 12.21 4.10 17.44
C THR A 291 10.91 3.71 18.14
N LEU A 292 9.88 3.30 17.40
CA LEU A 292 8.60 2.93 17.98
C LEU A 292 8.72 1.63 18.76
N GLU A 293 8.19 1.63 19.99
CA GLU A 293 8.02 0.46 20.84
C GLU A 293 6.59 0.47 21.38
N VAL A 294 5.93 -0.68 21.33
CA VAL A 294 4.55 -0.88 21.81
C VAL A 294 4.52 -2.13 22.68
N GLU A 295 4.00 -2.01 23.90
CA GLU A 295 3.94 -3.11 24.87
C GLU A 295 5.28 -3.85 25.07
N GLY A 296 6.40 -3.12 25.00
CA GLY A 296 7.76 -3.66 25.16
C GLY A 296 8.33 -4.36 23.92
N VAL A 297 7.63 -4.32 22.78
CA VAL A 297 8.10 -4.84 21.49
C VAL A 297 8.48 -3.68 20.59
N GLY A 298 9.74 -3.65 20.13
CA GLY A 298 10.21 -2.64 19.18
C GLY A 298 9.75 -2.96 17.75
N PHE A 299 9.20 -1.98 17.04
CA PHE A 299 8.68 -2.15 15.68
C PHE A 299 9.75 -2.66 14.71
N LEU A 300 10.96 -2.10 14.76
CA LEU A 300 12.06 -2.52 13.88
C LEU A 300 12.37 -4.02 14.00
N GLY A 301 12.52 -4.54 15.23
CA GLY A 301 12.83 -5.95 15.44
C GLY A 301 11.69 -6.87 15.01
N TRP A 302 10.45 -6.45 15.27
CA TRP A 302 9.25 -7.14 14.80
C TRP A 302 9.19 -7.18 13.27
N PHE A 303 9.39 -6.05 12.61
CA PHE A 303 9.38 -5.94 11.15
C PHE A 303 10.52 -6.74 10.51
N THR A 304 11.74 -6.67 11.06
CA THR A 304 12.88 -7.48 10.59
C THR A 304 12.58 -8.97 10.68
N THR A 305 11.95 -9.43 11.77
CA THR A 305 11.54 -10.85 11.90
C THR A 305 10.59 -11.26 10.78
N PHE A 306 9.65 -10.40 10.40
CA PHE A 306 8.75 -10.65 9.28
C PHE A 306 9.49 -10.66 7.94
N ILE A 307 10.39 -9.72 7.67
CA ILE A 307 11.15 -9.66 6.42
C ILE A 307 12.09 -10.88 6.26
N GLU A 308 12.65 -11.40 7.36
CA GLU A 308 13.55 -12.56 7.36
C GLU A 308 12.83 -13.93 7.25
N GLY A 309 11.53 -13.93 6.97
CA GLY A 309 10.75 -15.16 6.74
C GLY A 309 9.94 -15.64 7.94
N GLY A 310 10.01 -14.95 9.08
CA GLY A 310 9.20 -15.26 10.26
C GLY A 310 7.77 -14.71 10.18
N GLN A 311 6.94 -15.10 11.14
CA GLN A 311 5.62 -14.53 11.38
C GLN A 311 5.56 -14.09 12.86
N PRO A 312 5.95 -12.84 13.17
CA PRO A 312 6.03 -12.39 14.56
C PRO A 312 4.64 -12.27 15.20
N GLU A 313 4.53 -12.45 16.51
CA GLU A 313 3.23 -12.29 17.21
C GLU A 313 2.66 -10.88 17.03
N SER A 314 1.33 -10.77 16.95
CA SER A 314 0.65 -9.47 16.88
C SER A 314 0.88 -8.66 18.16
N VAL A 315 1.08 -7.35 17.99
CA VAL A 315 1.35 -6.39 19.06
C VAL A 315 0.29 -5.31 19.04
N TYR A 316 -0.62 -5.31 20.01
CA TYR A 316 -1.68 -4.30 20.10
C TYR A 316 -1.55 -3.44 21.36
N CYS A 317 -1.58 -2.12 21.19
CA CYS A 317 -1.61 -1.20 22.32
C CYS A 317 -2.78 -1.51 23.27
N VAL A 318 -2.48 -1.60 24.57
CA VAL A 318 -3.49 -1.72 25.63
C VAL A 318 -4.07 -0.34 25.93
N GLN A 319 -3.19 0.66 26.03
CA GLN A 319 -3.54 2.08 26.17
C GLN A 319 -3.18 2.81 24.88
N CYS A 320 -4.17 3.00 24.01
CA CYS A 320 -3.94 3.49 22.65
C CYS A 320 -4.03 5.02 22.49
N GLY A 321 -4.42 5.73 23.53
CA GLY A 321 -4.71 7.16 23.50
C GLY A 321 -5.65 7.56 24.62
#